data_AF-A0A7J9FAV8-F1
#
_entry.id   AF-A0A7J9FAV8-F1
#
_cell.length_a   1.000
_cell.length_b   1.000
_cell.length_c   1.000
_cell.angle_alpha   90.00
_cell.angle_beta   90.00
_cell.angle_gamma   90.00
#
_symmetry.space_group_name_H-M   'P 1'
#
loop_
_entity.id
_entity.type
_entity.pdbx_description
1 polymer ?
#
loop_
_entity_poly.entity_id
_entity_poly.type
_entity_poly.pdbx_seq_one_letter_code
_entity_poly.pdbx_strand_id
1 'polypeptide(L)'
;MNSHNTHSSVGGGREDCWSEGATAMLIEAWGDRFSRLDRGKLRQNDLQDVADPVNSRQNGVKPKKTDVYERIKGRKQHQMMELEKQRIEFTEDVEFQRMNMLVDAQLEMEKSKREKHFNCSGI
;
A
#
# COMPACT_ATOMS: atom_id res chain seq x y z
N MET A 1 -9.03 -26.90 35.72
CA MET A 1 -9.10 -27.34 34.32
C MET A 1 -9.14 -26.10 33.45
N ASN A 2 -8.16 -26.03 32.55
CA ASN A 2 -8.04 -25.16 31.38
C ASN A 2 -7.77 -23.67 31.63
N SER A 3 -6.92 -22.98 30.89
CA SER A 3 -5.71 -23.29 30.11
C SER A 3 -5.18 -21.88 29.76
N HIS A 4 -3.90 -21.64 29.97
CA HIS A 4 -3.29 -20.34 29.73
C HIS A 4 -3.35 -19.98 28.23
N ASN A 5 -4.08 -18.91 27.89
CA ASN A 5 -4.00 -18.30 26.57
C ASN A 5 -2.81 -17.34 26.55
N THR A 6 -1.62 -17.87 26.26
CA THR A 6 -0.45 -17.06 25.94
C THR A 6 -0.55 -16.62 24.49
N HIS A 7 -1.05 -15.40 24.26
CA HIS A 7 -0.84 -14.71 22.99
C HIS A 7 0.65 -14.36 22.87
N SER A 8 1.42 -15.31 22.37
CA SER A 8 2.82 -15.15 22.03
C SER A 8 2.95 -14.30 20.77
N SER A 9 3.64 -13.18 20.93
CA SER A 9 4.51 -12.55 19.94
C SER A 9 3.85 -12.09 18.63
N VAL A 10 3.41 -10.82 18.65
CA VAL A 10 3.43 -9.94 17.47
C VAL A 10 4.90 -9.77 17.04
N GLY A 11 5.41 -10.75 16.30
CA GLY A 11 6.63 -10.61 15.53
C GLY A 11 6.24 -10.19 14.13
N GLY A 12 6.48 -8.93 13.77
CA GLY A 12 6.36 -8.42 12.41
C GLY A 12 7.32 -9.16 11.49
N GLY A 13 6.91 -10.35 11.06
CA GLY A 13 7.64 -11.18 10.13
C GLY A 13 7.63 -10.47 8.79
N ARG A 14 8.81 -10.01 8.37
CA ARG A 14 9.07 -9.51 7.03
C ARG A 14 8.35 -10.40 6.03
N GLU A 15 7.37 -9.84 5.33
CA GLU A 15 6.58 -10.53 4.31
C GLU A 15 7.40 -10.72 3.01
N ASP A 16 8.73 -10.78 3.16
CA ASP A 16 9.68 -10.81 2.09
C ASP A 16 9.56 -12.17 1.40
N CYS A 17 9.60 -12.14 0.08
CA CYS A 17 9.51 -13.32 -0.77
C CYS A 17 10.71 -14.29 -0.57
N TRP A 18 11.58 -13.96 0.38
CA TRP A 18 12.78 -14.67 0.81
C TRP A 18 12.72 -14.80 2.33
N SER A 19 12.86 -16.02 2.84
CA SER A 19 12.99 -16.24 4.27
C SER A 19 14.30 -15.62 4.78
N GLU A 20 14.33 -15.20 6.05
CA GLU A 20 15.55 -14.69 6.70
C GLU A 20 16.72 -15.67 6.53
N GLY A 21 16.43 -16.97 6.60
CA GLY A 21 17.39 -18.02 6.26
C GLY A 21 17.90 -17.95 4.81
N ALA A 22 17.00 -17.90 3.82
CA ALA A 22 17.39 -17.81 2.42
C ALA A 22 18.23 -16.56 2.14
N THR A 23 17.86 -15.42 2.74
CA THR A 23 18.61 -14.16 2.65
C THR A 23 19.98 -14.26 3.33
N ALA A 24 20.08 -14.87 4.51
CA ALA A 24 21.35 -15.08 5.20
C ALA A 24 22.32 -15.93 4.36
N MET A 25 21.82 -17.02 3.76
CA MET A 25 22.64 -17.85 2.88
C MET A 25 23.07 -17.14 1.60
N LEU A 26 22.22 -16.27 1.05
CA LEU A 26 22.59 -15.47 -0.11
C LEU A 26 23.74 -14.53 0.24
N ILE A 27 23.67 -13.90 1.42
CA ILE A 27 24.71 -12.98 1.92
C ILE A 27 26.02 -13.73 2.15
N GLU A 28 25.98 -14.90 2.79
CA GLU A 28 27.17 -15.74 3.03
C GLU A 28 27.82 -16.18 1.71
N ALA A 29 27.03 -16.78 0.82
CA ALA A 29 27.54 -17.26 -0.46
C ALA A 29 28.09 -16.10 -1.33
N TRP A 30 27.42 -14.94 -1.31
CA TRP A 30 27.90 -13.76 -2.02
C TRP A 30 29.18 -13.18 -1.41
N GLY A 31 29.29 -13.11 -0.08
CA GLY A 31 30.48 -12.65 0.63
C GLY A 31 31.72 -13.49 0.32
N ASP A 32 31.56 -14.82 0.29
CA ASP A 32 32.62 -15.75 -0.07
C ASP A 32 33.08 -15.58 -1.52
N ARG A 33 32.15 -15.39 -2.47
CA ARG A 33 32.47 -15.22 -3.89
C ARG A 33 33.06 -13.86 -4.18
N PHE A 34 32.57 -12.80 -3.54
CA PHE A 34 33.12 -11.45 -3.66
C PHE A 34 34.56 -11.38 -3.15
N SER A 35 34.84 -12.05 -2.02
CA SER A 35 36.19 -12.13 -1.45
C SER A 35 37.16 -12.89 -2.37
N ARG A 36 36.71 -13.96 -3.03
CA ARG A 36 37.53 -14.75 -3.97
C ARG A 36 37.85 -14.02 -5.29
N LEU A 37 37.00 -13.07 -5.68
CA LEU A 37 37.17 -12.30 -6.93
C LEU A 37 38.00 -11.02 -6.73
N ASP A 38 38.52 -10.76 -5.53
CA ASP A 38 39.26 -9.55 -5.17
C ASP A 38 38.57 -8.26 -5.66
N ARG A 39 37.27 -8.14 -5.37
CA ARG A 39 36.37 -7.04 -5.81
C ARG A 39 36.13 -6.93 -7.32
N GLY A 40 36.44 -7.98 -8.09
CA GLY A 40 36.05 -8.11 -9.50
C GLY A 40 34.54 -8.18 -9.70
N LYS A 41 34.07 -7.91 -10.92
CA LYS A 41 32.64 -7.99 -11.27
C LYS A 41 32.20 -9.45 -11.31
N LEU A 42 31.09 -9.77 -10.63
CA LEU A 42 30.45 -11.07 -10.75
C LEU A 42 30.01 -11.31 -12.19
N ARG A 43 30.43 -12.46 -12.73
CA ARG A 43 29.90 -12.97 -14.01
C ARG A 43 28.69 -13.85 -13.74
N GLN A 44 27.97 -14.22 -14.80
CA GLN A 44 26.77 -15.05 -14.69
C GLN A 44 27.02 -16.40 -13.99
N ASN A 45 28.20 -17.00 -14.19
CA ASN A 45 28.58 -18.23 -13.49
C ASN A 45 28.72 -18.02 -11.98
N ASP A 46 29.27 -16.88 -11.56
CA ASP A 46 29.40 -16.55 -10.13
C ASP A 46 28.03 -16.28 -9.49
N LEU A 47 27.12 -15.65 -10.24
CA LEU A 47 25.73 -15.47 -9.83
C LEU A 47 25.02 -16.82 -9.64
N GLN A 48 25.27 -17.79 -10.53
CA GLN A 48 24.69 -19.12 -10.42
C GLN A 48 25.22 -19.86 -9.19
N ASP A 49 26.53 -19.80 -8.95
CA ASP A 49 27.17 -20.46 -7.81
C ASP A 49 26.72 -19.86 -6.46
N VAL A 50 26.34 -18.58 -6.41
CA VAL A 50 25.74 -17.95 -5.23
C VAL A 50 24.26 -18.34 -5.07
N ALA A 51 23.54 -18.49 -6.19
CA ALA A 51 22.12 -18.83 -6.19
C ALA A 51 21.84 -20.30 -5.86
N ASP A 52 22.72 -21.22 -6.26
CA ASP A 52 22.55 -22.67 -6.12
C ASP A 52 22.36 -23.14 -4.66
N PRO A 53 23.18 -22.68 -3.69
CA PRO A 53 22.96 -22.99 -2.28
C PRO A 53 21.59 -22.53 -1.77
N VAL A 54 21.16 -21.32 -2.14
CA VAL A 54 19.88 -20.76 -1.70
C VAL A 54 18.70 -21.50 -2.34
N ASN A 55 18.82 -21.81 -3.63
CA ASN A 55 17.84 -22.57 -4.40
C ASN A 55 17.66 -24.00 -3.89
N SER A 56 18.72 -24.59 -3.32
CA SER A 56 18.73 -25.95 -2.75
C SER A 56 18.14 -25.99 -1.34
N ARG A 57 18.31 -24.92 -0.56
CA ARG A 57 17.73 -24.82 0.80
C ARG A 57 16.23 -24.51 0.80
N GLN A 58 15.70 -23.90 -0.26
CA GLN A 58 14.29 -23.55 -0.32
C GLN A 58 13.44 -24.82 -0.25
N ASN A 59 13.01 -25.19 0.97
CA ASN A 59 12.26 -26.39 1.33
C ASN A 59 10.97 -26.53 0.50
N GLY A 60 11.08 -27.06 -0.72
CA GLY A 60 9.99 -27.56 -1.60
C GLY A 60 8.91 -26.57 -2.05
N VAL A 61 8.68 -25.49 -1.30
CA VAL A 61 7.66 -24.48 -1.55
C VAL A 61 8.38 -23.29 -2.17
N LYS A 62 8.69 -23.41 -3.46
CA LYS A 62 8.93 -22.23 -4.29
C LYS A 62 7.56 -21.66 -4.61
N PRO A 63 7.13 -20.51 -4.04
CA PRO A 63 5.97 -19.84 -4.58
C PRO A 63 6.27 -19.62 -6.06
N LYS A 64 5.38 -20.07 -6.95
CA LYS A 64 5.57 -19.81 -8.38
C LYS A 64 5.78 -18.30 -8.51
N LYS A 65 6.73 -17.84 -9.33
CA LYS A 65 7.01 -16.40 -9.52
C LYS A 65 5.73 -15.58 -9.75
N THR A 66 4.71 -16.22 -10.33
CA THR A 66 3.35 -15.72 -10.52
C THR A 66 2.58 -15.47 -9.21
N ASP A 67 2.69 -16.32 -8.18
CA ASP A 67 1.97 -16.18 -6.91
C ASP A 67 2.43 -14.93 -6.15
N VAL A 68 3.75 -14.69 -6.06
CA VAL A 68 4.29 -13.48 -5.44
C VAL A 68 3.84 -12.23 -6.21
N TYR A 69 3.95 -12.25 -7.53
CA TYR A 69 3.55 -11.14 -8.37
C TYR A 69 2.05 -10.83 -8.24
N GLU A 70 1.19 -11.85 -8.30
CA GLU A 70 -0.26 -11.66 -8.15
C GLU A 70 -0.63 -11.18 -6.75
N ARG A 71 0.08 -11.60 -5.69
CA ARG A 71 -0.11 -11.04 -4.35
C ARG A 71 0.24 -9.56 -4.28
N ILE A 72 1.38 -9.14 -4.83
CA ILE A 72 1.80 -7.73 -4.86
C ILE A 72 0.81 -6.90 -5.68
N LYS A 73 0.41 -7.42 -6.85
CA LYS A 73 -0.56 -6.80 -7.73
C LYS A 73 -1.92 -6.64 -7.05
N GLY A 74 -2.42 -7.68 -6.39
CA GLY A 74 -3.67 -7.65 -5.63
C GLY A 74 -3.65 -6.60 -4.51
N ARG A 75 -2.56 -6.54 -3.73
CA ARG A 75 -2.40 -5.48 -2.70
C ARG A 75 -2.41 -4.09 -3.30
N LYS A 76 -1.67 -3.88 -4.39
CA LYS A 76 -1.60 -2.58 -5.08
C LYS A 76 -2.96 -2.16 -5.62
N GLN A 77 -3.72 -3.08 -6.20
CA GLN A 77 -5.08 -2.83 -6.67
C GLN A 77 -6.02 -2.45 -5.52
N HIS A 78 -5.96 -3.19 -4.42
CA HIS A 78 -6.76 -2.89 -3.23
C HIS A 78 -6.44 -1.50 -2.65
N GLN A 79 -5.15 -1.16 -2.53
CA GLN A 79 -4.73 0.16 -2.06
C GLN A 79 -5.21 1.28 -2.99
N MET A 80 -5.14 1.09 -4.30
CA MET A 80 -5.62 2.08 -5.28
C MET A 80 -7.13 2.29 -5.16
N MET A 81 -7.90 1.22 -4.97
CA MET A 81 -9.34 1.29 -4.77
C MET A 81 -9.71 2.05 -3.49
N GLU A 82 -9.00 1.83 -2.38
CA GLU A 82 -9.27 2.54 -1.13
C GLU A 82 -8.97 4.04 -1.25
N LEU A 83 -7.86 4.41 -1.90
CA LEU A 83 -7.51 5.80 -2.18
C LEU A 83 -8.51 6.47 -3.13
N GLU A 84 -8.98 5.74 -4.14
CA GLU A 84 -10.01 6.22 -5.07
C GLU A 84 -11.31 6.52 -4.34
N LYS A 85 -11.75 5.62 -3.45
CA LYS A 85 -12.93 5.80 -2.62
C LYS A 85 -12.83 7.05 -1.76
N GLN A 86 -11.71 7.24 -1.05
CA GLN A 86 -11.47 8.44 -0.24
C GLN A 86 -11.46 9.72 -1.07
N ARG A 87 -10.89 9.67 -2.30
CA ARG A 87 -10.89 10.83 -3.19
C ARG A 87 -12.30 11.20 -3.64
N ILE A 88 -13.13 10.22 -3.96
CA ILE A 88 -14.52 10.44 -4.38
C ILE A 88 -15.31 11.03 -3.21
N GLU A 89 -15.26 10.41 -2.02
CA GLU A 89 -15.95 10.87 -0.81
C GLU A 89 -15.58 12.34 -0.48
N PHE A 90 -14.29 12.67 -0.50
CA PHE A 90 -13.84 14.04 -0.30
C PHE A 90 -14.37 15.03 -1.36
N THR A 91 -14.42 14.59 -2.62
CA THR A 91 -14.92 15.44 -3.71
C THR A 91 -16.42 15.67 -3.57
N GLU A 92 -17.18 14.64 -3.20
CA GLU A 92 -18.61 14.73 -2.94
C GLU A 92 -18.92 15.70 -1.80
N ASP A 93 -18.18 15.63 -0.70
CA ASP A 93 -18.32 16.54 0.44
C ASP A 93 -18.08 18.01 0.04
N VAL A 94 -17.04 18.27 -0.75
CA VAL A 94 -16.71 19.61 -1.24
C VAL A 94 -17.81 20.16 -2.15
N GLU A 95 -18.32 19.35 -3.09
CA GLU A 95 -19.39 19.77 -3.99
C GLU A 95 -20.71 19.96 -3.26
N PHE A 96 -21.01 19.13 -2.25
CA PHE A 96 -22.17 19.31 -1.40
C PHE A 96 -22.10 20.63 -0.63
N GLN A 97 -20.94 20.92 -0.02
CA GLN A 97 -20.73 22.19 0.68
C GLN A 97 -20.86 23.39 -0.28
N ARG A 98 -20.29 23.28 -1.48
CA ARG A 98 -20.39 24.31 -2.52
C ARG A 98 -21.85 24.55 -2.93
N MET A 99 -22.62 23.49 -3.13
CA MET A 99 -24.05 23.59 -3.47
C MET A 99 -24.84 24.24 -2.34
N ASN A 100 -24.61 23.84 -1.09
CA ASN A 100 -25.29 24.44 0.06
C ASN A 100 -25.04 25.96 0.14
N MET A 101 -23.79 26.39 -0.02
CA MET A 101 -23.44 27.81 -0.04
C MET A 101 -24.15 28.59 -1.16
N LEU A 102 -24.29 27.99 -2.34
CA LEU A 102 -24.99 28.62 -3.47
C LEU A 102 -26.50 28.75 -3.21
N VAL A 103 -27.12 27.72 -2.62
CA VAL A 103 -28.54 27.73 -2.26
C VAL A 103 -28.80 28.76 -1.17
N ASP A 104 -27.98 28.78 -0.12
CA ASP A 104 -28.08 29.76 0.97
C ASP A 104 -27.97 31.19 0.44
N ALA A 105 -27.00 31.46 -0.44
CA ALA A 105 -26.84 32.76 -1.06
C ALA A 105 -28.07 33.19 -1.88
N GLN A 106 -28.67 32.26 -2.64
CA GLN A 106 -29.89 32.55 -3.40
C GLN A 106 -31.09 32.83 -2.47
N LEU A 107 -31.25 32.05 -1.41
CA LEU A 107 -32.31 32.24 -0.43
C LEU A 107 -32.22 33.63 0.24
N GLU A 108 -31.02 34.05 0.62
CA GLU A 108 -30.78 35.40 1.19
C GLU A 108 -31.08 36.52 0.20
N MET A 109 -30.71 36.34 -1.07
CA MET A 109 -31.08 37.30 -2.13
C MET A 109 -32.59 37.41 -2.31
N GLU A 110 -33.32 36.29 -2.30
CA GLU A 110 -34.76 36.26 -2.47
C GLU A 110 -35.52 36.82 -1.25
N LYS A 111 -35.01 36.63 -0.03
CA LYS A 111 -35.53 37.31 1.18
C LYS A 111 -35.38 38.82 1.06
N SER A 112 -34.18 39.28 0.70
CA SER A 112 -33.87 40.71 0.54
C SER A 112 -34.71 41.39 -0.56
N LYS A 113 -35.02 40.67 -1.65
CA LYS A 113 -35.91 41.19 -2.71
C LYS A 113 -37.35 41.33 -2.23
N ARG A 114 -37.88 40.36 -1.48
CA ARG A 114 -39.26 40.40 -0.95
C ARG A 114 -39.44 41.53 0.07
N GLU A 115 -38.48 41.74 0.94
CA GLU A 115 -38.50 42.85 1.91
C GLU A 115 -38.46 44.23 1.23
N LYS A 116 -37.67 44.39 0.17
CA LYS A 116 -37.66 45.62 -0.65
C LYS A 116 -38.98 45.83 -1.39
N HIS A 117 -39.62 44.76 -1.87
CA HIS A 117 -40.93 44.82 -2.53
C HIS A 117 -42.05 45.22 -1.56
N PHE A 118 -42.00 44.74 -0.32
CA PHE A 118 -42.96 45.10 0.73
C PHE A 118 -42.84 46.58 1.15
N ASN A 119 -41.61 47.10 1.22
CA ASN A 119 -41.36 48.51 1.57
C ASN A 119 -41.68 49.51 0.44
N CYS A 120 -41.66 49.09 -0.83
CA CYS A 120 -41.99 49.96 -1.97
C CYS A 120 -43.51 50.06 -2.25
N SER A 121 -44.31 49.10 -1.79
CA SER A 121 -45.77 49.09 -1.98
C SER A 121 -46.57 49.66 -0.80
N GLY A 122 -45.90 50.23 0.20
CA GLY A 122 -46.50 50.78 1.43
C GLY A 122 -46.40 52.31 1.61
N ILE A 123 -46.09 53.07 0.55
CA ILE A 123 -46.14 54.55 0.54
C ILE A 123 -47.21 55.00 -0.44
#